data_AF-A0A6N7W835-F1
#
_entry.id   AF-A0A6N7W835-F1
#
_cell.length_a   1.000
_cell.length_b   1.000
_cell.length_c   1.000
_cell.angle_alpha   90.00
_cell.angle_beta   90.00
_cell.angle_gamma   90.00
#
_symmetry.space_group_name_H-M   'P 1'
#
loop_
_entity.id
_entity.type
_entity.pdbx_description
1 polymer ?
#
loop_
_entity_poly.entity_id
_entity_poly.type
_entity_poly.pdbx_seq_one_letter_code
_entity_poly.pdbx_strand_id
1 'polypeptide(L)'
;MKCGGLPRKEGASLYRQLDQGWDRDRPSGGSPYVYYADGGWSWTVPYIAGVYALCTGVDPDITPEEFYRAAVETATVITRSQEEGGKEYTFRMMNPPALISSLQKNA
;
A
#
# COMPACT_ATOMS: atom_id res chain seq x y z
N MET A 1 19.29 -36.16 -28.76
CA MET A 1 18.76 -34.79 -28.95
C MET A 1 19.27 -33.94 -27.81
N LYS A 2 20.05 -32.89 -28.10
CA LYS A 2 20.59 -31.96 -27.09
C LYS A 2 19.48 -30.98 -26.68
N CYS A 3 19.19 -30.88 -25.39
CA CYS A 3 18.41 -29.78 -24.83
C CYS A 3 19.22 -28.49 -25.00
N GLY A 4 18.76 -27.58 -25.86
CA GLY A 4 19.38 -26.28 -26.06
C GLY A 4 19.12 -25.37 -24.86
N GLY A 5 20.14 -25.15 -24.03
CA GLY A 5 20.09 -24.16 -22.97
C GLY A 5 20.10 -22.74 -23.55
N LEU A 6 19.13 -21.92 -23.18
CA LEU A 6 19.16 -20.48 -23.39
C LEU A 6 20.39 -19.90 -22.69
N PRO A 7 21.20 -19.04 -23.35
CA PRO A 7 22.35 -18.43 -22.69
C PRO A 7 21.87 -17.50 -21.58
N ARG A 8 22.24 -17.82 -20.32
CA ARG A 8 22.13 -16.86 -19.22
C ARG A 8 23.10 -15.73 -19.50
N LYS A 9 22.59 -14.57 -19.89
CA LYS A 9 23.38 -13.34 -19.88
C LYS A 9 23.67 -12.97 -18.43
N GLU A 10 24.88 -13.25 -17.99
CA GLU A 10 25.44 -12.76 -16.73
C GLU A 10 25.38 -11.22 -16.71
N GLY A 11 24.89 -10.66 -15.60
CA GLY A 11 25.08 -9.24 -15.30
C GLY A 11 23.89 -8.28 -15.53
N ALA A 12 22.67 -8.76 -15.77
CA ALA A 12 21.49 -7.89 -15.65
C ALA A 12 21.05 -7.84 -14.18
N SER A 13 21.38 -6.75 -13.47
CA SER A 13 20.75 -6.42 -12.19
C SER A 13 19.22 -6.55 -12.34
N LEU A 14 18.59 -7.28 -11.43
CA LEU A 14 17.14 -7.54 -11.41
C LEU A 14 16.33 -6.24 -11.59
N TYR A 15 16.86 -5.13 -11.07
CA TYR A 15 16.28 -3.78 -11.21
C TYR A 15 16.18 -3.30 -12.66
N ARG A 16 17.14 -3.65 -13.54
CA ARG A 16 17.11 -3.26 -14.95
C ARG A 16 16.02 -3.99 -15.74
N GLN A 17 15.60 -5.18 -15.30
CA GLN A 17 14.55 -5.95 -15.96
C GLN A 17 13.15 -5.44 -15.62
N LEU A 18 12.95 -4.95 -14.39
CA LEU A 18 11.65 -4.40 -13.97
C LEU A 18 11.31 -3.06 -14.65
N ASP A 19 12.33 -2.29 -15.04
CA ASP A 19 12.17 -0.98 -15.69
C ASP A 19 11.79 -1.07 -17.18
N GLN A 20 12.02 -2.23 -17.84
CA GLN A 20 11.88 -2.38 -19.30
C GLN A 20 10.56 -3.04 -19.76
N GLY A 21 9.67 -3.40 -18.82
CA GLY A 21 8.55 -4.31 -19.11
C GLY A 21 7.26 -3.67 -19.64
N TRP A 22 7.04 -2.36 -19.47
CA TRP A 22 5.71 -1.76 -19.71
C TRP A 22 5.60 -0.95 -21.01
N ASP A 23 6.70 -0.64 -21.68
CA ASP A 23 6.78 0.45 -22.65
C ASP A 23 7.00 -0.02 -24.10
N ARG A 24 6.34 -1.11 -24.52
CA ARG A 24 6.56 -1.67 -25.87
C ARG A 24 5.79 -0.96 -27.00
N ASP A 25 4.70 -0.24 -26.67
CA ASP A 25 3.79 0.35 -27.68
C ASP A 25 3.52 1.87 -27.47
N ARG A 26 4.32 2.58 -26.67
CA ARG A 26 4.06 4.01 -26.38
C ARG A 26 4.70 4.94 -27.43
N PRO A 27 3.99 5.96 -27.94
CA PRO A 27 4.58 6.99 -28.77
C PRO A 27 5.71 7.68 -27.99
N SER A 28 6.91 7.67 -28.57
CA SER A 28 8.15 8.12 -27.95
C SER A 28 8.05 9.55 -27.41
N GLY A 29 8.20 9.74 -26.10
CA GLY A 29 8.45 11.07 -25.52
C GLY A 29 8.00 11.32 -24.08
N GLY A 30 7.25 10.42 -23.44
CA GLY A 30 6.79 10.59 -22.06
C GLY A 30 7.58 9.78 -21.04
N SER A 31 7.62 10.24 -19.77
CA SER A 31 8.11 9.42 -18.65
C SER A 31 7.31 8.10 -18.61
N PRO A 32 7.96 6.93 -18.50
CA PRO A 32 7.27 5.64 -18.37
C PRO A 32 6.48 5.55 -17.05
N TYR A 33 6.80 6.43 -16.10
CA TYR A 33 6.15 6.52 -14.80
C TYR A 33 4.91 7.40 -14.85
N VAL A 34 3.82 6.87 -14.29
CA VAL A 34 2.59 7.61 -14.04
C VAL A 34 2.31 7.61 -12.55
N TYR A 35 2.03 8.79 -12.01
CA TYR A 35 1.57 8.99 -10.64
C TYR A 35 0.20 9.67 -10.68
N TYR A 36 -0.75 9.10 -9.95
CA TYR A 36 -2.09 9.65 -9.77
C TYR A 36 -2.23 9.98 -8.28
N ALA A 37 -2.47 11.25 -7.97
CA ALA A 37 -2.61 11.72 -6.58
C ALA A 37 -3.99 11.42 -5.99
N ASP A 38 -4.96 11.04 -6.83
CA ASP A 38 -6.36 10.85 -6.46
C ASP A 38 -6.91 9.59 -7.14
N GLY A 39 -7.85 8.94 -6.47
CA GLY A 39 -8.38 7.65 -6.88
C GLY A 39 -9.75 7.34 -6.29
N GLY A 40 -10.34 6.23 -6.76
CA GLY A 40 -11.63 5.76 -6.26
C GLY A 40 -11.50 4.87 -5.02
N TRP A 41 -12.64 4.43 -4.48
CA TRP A 41 -12.71 3.49 -3.34
C TRP A 41 -11.92 2.19 -3.53
N SER A 42 -11.64 1.79 -4.78
CA SER A 42 -10.78 0.64 -5.06
C SER A 42 -9.36 0.80 -4.54
N TRP A 43 -8.92 2.03 -4.23
CA TRP A 43 -7.60 2.33 -3.66
C TRP A 43 -7.56 2.15 -2.16
N THR A 44 -8.71 2.14 -1.49
CA THR A 44 -8.79 1.85 -0.06
C THR A 44 -8.40 0.40 0.23
N VAL A 45 -8.80 -0.54 -0.63
CA VAL A 45 -8.49 -1.98 -0.48
C VAL A 45 -6.98 -2.25 -0.43
N PRO A 46 -6.15 -1.84 -1.42
CA PRO A 46 -4.71 -2.07 -1.37
C PRO A 46 -4.03 -1.30 -0.23
N TYR A 47 -4.56 -0.14 0.17
CA TYR A 47 -4.05 0.57 1.34
C TYR A 47 -4.22 -0.26 2.63
N ILE A 48 -5.43 -0.78 2.89
CA ILE A 48 -5.70 -1.61 4.08
C ILE A 48 -4.87 -2.90 4.03
N ALA A 49 -4.82 -3.55 2.86
CA ALA A 49 -4.03 -4.78 2.68
C ALA A 49 -2.54 -4.55 2.95
N GLY A 50 -1.99 -3.42 2.49
CA GLY A 50 -0.60 -3.04 2.75
C GLY A 50 -0.33 -2.80 4.25
N VAL A 51 -1.23 -2.10 4.94
CA VAL A 51 -1.09 -1.87 6.39
C VAL A 51 -1.20 -3.20 7.17
N TYR A 52 -2.12 -4.10 6.79
CA TYR A 52 -2.22 -5.43 7.40
C TYR A 52 -0.91 -6.22 7.23
N ALA A 53 -0.34 -6.23 6.01
CA ALA A 53 0.94 -6.89 5.75
C ALA A 53 2.12 -6.30 6.55
N LEU A 54 2.09 -5.01 6.89
CA LEU A 54 3.07 -4.42 7.80
C LEU A 54 2.86 -4.88 9.25
N CYS A 55 1.61 -5.06 9.67
CA CYS A 55 1.28 -5.54 11.00
C CYS A 55 1.72 -6.98 11.21
N THR A 56 1.65 -7.84 10.19
CA THR A 56 2.16 -9.24 10.28
C THR A 56 3.67 -9.32 10.45
N GLY A 57 4.42 -8.27 10.09
CA GLY A 57 5.85 -8.16 10.38
C GLY A 57 6.16 -7.83 11.85
N VAL A 58 5.16 -7.37 12.61
CA VAL A 58 5.26 -7.02 14.03
C VAL A 58 4.67 -8.12 14.90
N ASP A 59 3.49 -8.61 14.55
CA ASP A 59 2.79 -9.71 15.19
C ASP A 59 2.43 -10.75 14.11
N PRO A 60 3.24 -11.82 13.95
CA PRO A 60 3.05 -12.82 12.90
C PRO A 60 1.74 -13.62 13.01
N ASP A 61 1.16 -13.70 14.21
CA ASP A 61 -0.03 -14.51 14.49
C ASP A 61 -1.32 -13.68 14.48
N ILE A 62 -1.23 -12.38 14.18
CA ILE A 62 -2.38 -11.46 14.21
C ILE A 62 -3.52 -11.91 13.28
N THR A 63 -4.69 -12.10 13.88
CA THR A 63 -5.90 -12.42 13.13
C THR A 63 -6.49 -11.17 12.45
N PRO A 64 -7.27 -11.32 11.37
CA PRO A 64 -7.99 -10.21 10.74
C PRO A 64 -8.88 -9.43 11.72
N GLU A 65 -9.51 -10.14 12.66
CA GLU A 65 -10.39 -9.57 13.68
C GLU A 65 -9.61 -8.72 14.70
N GLU A 66 -8.44 -9.18 15.15
CA GLU A 66 -7.55 -8.43 16.03
C GLU A 66 -7.00 -7.19 15.35
N PHE A 67 -6.56 -7.33 14.10
CA PHE A 67 -6.16 -6.19 13.28
C PHE A 67 -7.28 -5.17 13.14
N TYR A 68 -8.49 -5.60 12.78
CA TYR A 68 -9.62 -4.70 12.60
C TYR A 68 -9.96 -3.95 13.90
N ARG A 69 -10.00 -4.66 15.03
CA ARG A 69 -10.26 -4.05 16.34
C ARG A 69 -9.20 -3.00 16.68
N ALA A 70 -7.92 -3.37 16.59
CA ALA A 70 -6.80 -2.47 16.88
C ALA A 70 -6.79 -1.25 15.93
N ALA A 71 -7.11 -1.44 14.65
CA ALA A 71 -7.18 -0.38 13.67
C ALA A 71 -8.30 0.63 13.99
N VAL A 72 -9.47 0.15 14.45
CA VAL A 72 -10.56 1.03 14.89
C VAL A 72 -10.18 1.78 16.16
N GLU A 73 -9.63 1.09 17.16
CA GLU A 73 -9.22 1.67 18.44
C GLU A 73 -8.16 2.77 18.30
N THR A 74 -7.22 2.57 17.37
CA THR A 74 -6.11 3.51 17.12
C THR A 74 -6.41 4.56 16.05
N ALA A 75 -7.57 4.49 15.38
CA ALA A 75 -7.93 5.45 14.35
C ALA A 75 -7.99 6.89 14.88
N THR A 76 -7.41 7.81 14.12
CA THR A 76 -7.49 9.24 14.39
C THR A 76 -8.90 9.74 14.07
N VAL A 77 -9.55 10.38 15.03
CA VAL A 77 -10.82 11.07 14.80
C VAL A 77 -10.53 12.43 14.16
N ILE A 78 -11.09 12.67 12.98
CA ILE A 78 -10.98 13.92 12.26
C ILE A 78 -12.38 14.52 12.18
N THR A 79 -12.49 15.75 12.67
CA THR A 79 -13.71 16.55 12.57
C THR A 79 -13.46 17.69 11.60
N ARG A 80 -14.34 17.81 10.60
CA ARG A 80 -14.31 18.91 9.62
C ARG A 80 -15.63 19.65 9.67
N SER A 81 -15.56 20.95 9.90
CA SER A 81 -16.65 21.88 9.62
C SER A 81 -16.43 22.50 8.23
N GLN A 82 -17.51 22.70 7.49
CA GLN A 82 -17.47 23.65 6.37
C GLN A 82 -17.57 25.08 6.94
N GLU A 83 -16.91 26.04 6.29
CA GLU A 83 -17.15 27.46 6.59
C GLU A 83 -18.61 27.84 6.25
N GLU A 84 -19.15 28.83 6.98
CA GLU A 84 -20.54 29.33 6.89
C GLU A 84 -21.65 28.27 7.07
N GLY A 85 -21.81 27.77 8.30
CA GLY A 85 -23.04 27.08 8.72
C GLY A 85 -23.26 25.68 8.13
N GLY A 86 -22.26 25.11 7.47
CA GLY A 86 -22.33 23.76 6.92
C GLY A 86 -22.28 22.66 8.00
N LYS A 87 -22.70 21.45 7.61
CA LYS A 87 -22.74 20.28 8.49
C LYS A 87 -21.33 19.88 8.94
N GLU A 88 -21.20 19.56 10.22
CA GLU A 88 -19.98 18.97 10.77
C GLU A 88 -19.93 17.48 10.41
N TYR A 89 -18.77 17.04 9.92
CA TYR A 89 -18.52 15.65 9.59
C TYR A 89 -17.37 15.13 10.45
N THR A 90 -17.68 14.10 11.24
CA THR A 90 -16.70 13.36 12.02
C THR A 90 -16.45 12.03 11.35
N PHE A 91 -15.19 11.74 11.03
CA PHE A 91 -14.77 10.47 10.46
C PHE A 91 -13.53 9.94 11.18
N ARG A 92 -13.36 8.62 11.16
CA ARG A 92 -12.20 7.94 11.73
C ARG A 92 -11.27 7.53 10.61
N MET A 93 -10.04 8.01 10.66
CA MET A 93 -8.99 7.67 9.71
C MET A 93 -8.02 6.69 10.36
N MET A 94 -7.76 5.56 9.71
CA MET A 94 -6.77 4.59 10.17
C MET A 94 -5.42 5.28 10.39
N ASN A 95 -4.77 4.97 11.52
CA ASN A 95 -3.49 5.53 11.91
C ASN A 95 -2.43 4.41 12.00
N PRO A 96 -1.72 4.11 10.89
CA PRO A 96 -0.78 3.00 10.86
C PRO A 96 0.34 3.09 11.90
N PRO A 97 0.96 4.26 12.19
CA PRO A 97 1.94 4.36 13.26
C PRO A 97 1.38 4.01 14.65
N ALA A 98 0.19 4.52 14.99
CA ALA A 98 -0.44 4.21 16.28
C ALA A 98 -0.87 2.74 16.38
N LEU A 99 -1.35 2.16 15.28
CA LEU A 99 -1.70 0.75 15.16
C LEU A 99 -0.47 -0.15 15.38
N ILE A 100 0.62 0.07 14.63
CA ILE A 100 1.83 -0.73 14.77
C ILE A 100 2.38 -0.61 16.19
N SER A 101 2.36 0.59 16.76
CA SER A 101 2.81 0.82 18.14
C SER A 101 1.93 0.14 19.19
N SER A 102 0.63 -0.07 18.94
CA SER A 102 -0.24 -0.79 19.86
C SER A 102 0.01 -2.29 19.82
N LEU A 103 0.31 -2.84 18.64
CA LEU A 103 0.65 -4.26 18.46
C LEU A 103 2.00 -4.61 19.09
N GLN A 104 3.01 -3.74 18.96
CA GLN A 104 4.33 -3.94 19.57
C GLN A 104 4.30 -4.04 21.11
N LYS A 105 3.29 -3.45 21.77
CA LYS A 105 3.14 -3.53 23.22
C LYS A 105 2.57 -4.87 23.69
N ASN A 106 2.02 -5.65 22.77
CA ASN A 106 1.38 -6.94 23.02
C ASN A 106 2.25 -8.13 22.57
N ALA A 107 3.38 -7.86 21.91
CA ALA A 107 4.40 -8.83 21.50
C ALA A 107 5.44 -9.02 22.61
#